data_AF-A0A2V7QIE6-F1
#
_entry.id   AF-A0A2V7QIE6-F1
#
_cell.length_a   1.000
_cell.length_b   1.000
_cell.length_c   1.000
_cell.angle_alpha   90.00
_cell.angle_beta   90.00
_cell.angle_gamma   90.00
#
_symmetry.space_group_name_H-M   'P 1'
#
loop_
_entity.id
_entity.type
_entity.pdbx_description
1 polymer ?
#
loop_
_entity_poly.entity_id
_entity_poly.type
_entity_poly.pdbx_seq_one_letter_code
_entity_poly.pdbx_strand_id
1 'polypeptide(L)' 'FYIANAAVLVPTFNDPNDRVALGILAELIKDRPVVGVHAVDLVWGLGTLHCLTQQEPARR' A
#
# COMPACT_ATOMS: atom_id res chain seq x y z
N PHE A 1 1.01 -2.58 -3.18
CA PHE A 1 0.30 -2.28 -1.91
C PHE A 1 0.34 -3.50 -1.00
N TYR A 2 0.17 -3.33 0.30
CA TYR A 2 0.08 -4.42 1.28
C TYR A 2 -1.25 -4.31 2.03
N ILE A 3 -1.98 -5.42 2.13
CA ILE A 3 -3.27 -5.46 2.84
C ILE A 3 -3.04 -6.11 4.19
N ALA A 4 -3.10 -5.30 5.25
CA ALA A 4 -3.05 -5.75 6.64
C ALA A 4 -4.46 -5.97 7.18
N ASN A 5 -4.56 -6.42 8.44
CA ASN A 5 -5.85 -6.54 9.14
C ASN A 5 -6.53 -5.19 9.32
N ALA A 6 -5.77 -4.14 9.64
CA ALA A 6 -6.31 -2.84 10.02
C ALA A 6 -6.17 -1.75 8.95
N ALA A 7 -5.43 -1.98 7.86
CA ALA A 7 -5.15 -0.96 6.85
C ALA A 7 -4.68 -1.56 5.53
N VAL A 8 -4.75 -0.77 4.46
CA VAL A 8 -4.10 -1.03 3.18
C VAL A 8 -2.97 -0.02 2.99
N LEU A 9 -1.73 -0.49 2.97
CA LEU A 9 -0.56 0.35 2.76
C LEU A 9 -0.24 0.46 1.27
N VAL A 10 -0.20 1.67 0.73
CA VAL A 10 -0.01 1.94 -0.70
C VAL A 10 1.26 2.77 -0.88
N PRO A 11 2.22 2.34 -1.72
CA PRO A 11 3.39 3.16 -1.98
C PRO A 11 2.98 4.43 -2.74
N THR A 12 3.58 5.56 -2.39
CA THR A 12 3.48 6.82 -3.12
C THR A 12 4.87 7.25 -3.60
N PHE A 13 4.92 7.94 -4.74
CA PHE A 13 6.16 8.21 -5.46
C PHE A 13 6.43 9.69 -5.72
N ASN A 14 5.65 10.59 -5.10
CA ASN A 14 5.60 12.00 -5.48
C ASN A 14 5.18 12.16 -6.95
N ASP A 15 4.33 11.25 -7.41
CA ASP A 15 3.78 11.24 -8.77
C ASP A 15 2.39 11.89 -8.76
N PRO A 16 2.00 12.68 -9.77
CA PRO A 16 0.66 13.25 -9.86
C PRO A 16 -0.47 12.22 -9.73
N ASN A 17 -0.22 10.95 -10.09
CA ASN A 17 -1.20 9.88 -10.01
C ASN A 17 -1.28 9.20 -8.64
N ASP A 18 -0.44 9.57 -7.67
CA ASP A 18 -0.50 9.00 -6.30
C ASP A 18 -1.91 9.17 -5.71
N ARG A 19 -2.52 10.35 -5.90
CA ARG A 19 -3.87 10.64 -5.42
C ARG A 19 -4.93 9.80 -6.13
N VAL A 20 -4.75 9.55 -7.43
CA VAL A 20 -5.66 8.71 -8.22
C VAL A 20 -5.60 7.27 -7.73
N ALA A 21 -4.40 6.73 -7.54
CA ALA A 21 -4.20 5.36 -7.04
C ALA A 21 -4.79 5.17 -5.63
N LEU A 22 -4.55 6.13 -4.73
CA LEU A 22 -5.13 6.12 -3.37
C LEU A 22 -6.67 6.18 -3.42
N GLY A 23 -7.23 7.03 -4.27
CA GLY A 23 -8.68 7.16 -4.44
C GLY A 23 -9.33 5.88 -4.93
N ILE A 24 -8.78 5.26 -5.98
CA ILE A 24 -9.28 3.98 -6.52
C ILE A 24 -9.28 2.90 -5.44
N LEU A 25 -8.19 2.76 -4.69
CA LEU A 25 -8.12 1.74 -3.64
C LEU A 25 -9.09 2.04 -2.49
N ALA A 26 -9.31 3.30 -2.13
CA ALA A 26 -10.30 3.71 -1.12
C ALA A 26 -11.75 3.53 -1.61
N GLU A 27 -11.97 3.53 -2.93
CA GLU A 27 -13.24 3.17 -3.54
C GLU A 27 -13.51 1.67 -3.48
N LEU A 28 -12.49 0.84 -3.67
CA LEU A 28 -12.62 -0.62 -3.71
C LEU A 28 -12.58 -1.27 -2.32
N ILE A 29 -11.80 -0.73 -1.39
CA ILE A 29 -11.58 -1.31 -0.06
C ILE A 29 -12.24 -0.41 0.98
N LYS A 30 -13.42 -0.83 1.46
CA LYS A 30 -14.29 -0.02 2.34
C LYS A 30 -14.16 -0.34 3.82
N ASP A 31 -13.66 -1.52 4.16
CA ASP A 31 -13.54 -2.00 5.54
C ASP A 31 -12.25 -1.55 6.23
N ARG A 32 -11.29 -0.98 5.47
CA ARG A 32 -9.97 -0.58 5.96
C ARG A 32 -9.57 0.78 5.39
N PRO A 33 -8.87 1.62 6.17
CA PRO A 33 -8.26 2.82 5.66
C PRO A 33 -7.16 2.49 4.64
N VAL A 34 -7.11 3.27 3.56
CA VAL A 34 -6.02 3.26 2.59
C VAL A 34 -5.01 4.33 2.97
N VAL A 35 -3.77 3.91 3.26
CA VAL A 35 -2.70 4.76 3.80
C VAL A 35 -1.54 4.81 2.82
N GLY A 36 -1.23 6.00 2.32
CA GLY A 36 -0.06 6.24 1.47
C GLY A 36 1.24 6.23 2.26
N VAL A 37 2.28 5.57 1.74
CA VAL A 37 3.63 5.52 2.31
C VAL A 37 4.62 5.95 1.24
N HIS A 38 5.39 7.01 1.50
CA HIS A 38 6.41 7.49 0.58
C HIS A 38 7.48 6.41 0.35
N ALA A 39 7.62 5.96 -0.90
CA ALA A 39 8.41 4.79 -1.27
C ALA A 39 9.38 5.07 -2.43
N VAL A 40 9.70 6.34 -2.70
CA VAL A 40 10.65 6.74 -3.74
C VAL A 40 12.00 6.06 -3.54
N ASP A 41 12.54 6.07 -2.32
CA ASP A 41 13.83 5.44 -2.05
C ASP A 41 13.79 3.91 -2.19
N LEU A 42 12.64 3.30 -1.89
CA LEU A 42 12.46 1.85 -1.98
C LEU A 42 12.44 1.37 -3.44
N VAL A 43 11.77 2.10 -4.34
CA VAL A 43 11.58 1.64 -5.72
C VAL A 43 12.88 1.56 -6.53
N TRP A 44 13.92 2.29 -6.12
CA TRP A 44 15.28 2.11 -6.69
C TRP A 44 15.82 0.70 -6.50
N GLY A 45 15.39 0.00 -5.45
CA GLY A 45 15.68 -1.42 -5.19
C GLY A 45 14.81 -2.40 -5.99
N LEU A 46 14.09 -1.93 -7.02
CA LEU A 46 13.20 -2.72 -7.89
C LEU A 46 12.01 -3.36 -7.16
N GLY A 47 11.62 -2.81 -6.01
CA GLY A 47 10.49 -3.31 -5.22
C GLY A 47 9.97 -2.26 -4.23
N THR A 48 8.79 -2.51 -3.66
CA THR A 48 8.22 -1.65 -2.61
C THR A 48 7.55 -2.51 -1.54
N LEU A 49 6.54 -1.98 -0.84
CA LEU A 49 5.87 -2.59 0.29
C LEU A 49 5.49 -4.07 0.08
N HIS A 50 4.83 -4.40 -1.04
CA HIS A 50 4.39 -5.77 -1.29
C HIS A 50 5.56 -6.77 -1.39
N CYS A 51 6.62 -6.37 -2.08
CA CYS A 51 7.81 -7.19 -2.33
C CYS A 51 8.65 -7.39 -1.07
N LEU A 52 8.53 -6.49 -0.09
CA LEU A 52 9.32 -6.50 1.15
C LEU A 52 8.58 -7.20 2.31
N THR A 53 7.29 -7.49 2.15
CA THR A 53 6.45 -8.06 3.21
C THR A 53 6.04 -9.49 2.92
N GLN A 54 5.93 -10.30 3.97
CA GLN A 54 5.27 -11.60 3.94
C GLN A 54 4.26 -11.64 5.10
N GLN A 55 2.97 -11.79 4.80
CA GLN A 55 1.94 -11.90 5.84
C GLN A 55 1.97 -13.27 6.52
N GLU A 56 1.77 -13.27 7.84
CA GLU A 56 1.43 -14.45 8.62
C GLU A 56 -0.03 -14.31 9.10
N PRO A 57 -0.92 -15.25 8.74
CA PRO A 57 -2.30 -15.24 9.20
C PRO A 57 -2.39 -15.41 10.72
N ALA A 58 -3.35 -14.73 11.36
CA ALA A 58 -3.67 -14.99 12.75
C ALA A 58 -4.10 -16.45 12.94
N ARG A 59 -3.81 -17.01 14.13
CA ARG A 59 -4.34 -18.33 14.51
C ARG A 59 -5.87 -18.27 14.54
N ARG A 60 -6.49 -19.39 14.18
CA ARG A 60 -7.93 -19.55 14.20
C ARG A 60 -8.48 -19.59 15.63
#